data_AF-A0A1V5TQZ3-F1
#
_entry.id   AF-A0A1V5TQZ3-F1
#
_cell.length_a   1.000
_cell.length_b   1.000
_cell.length_c   1.000
_cell.angle_alpha   90.00
_cell.angle_beta   90.00
_cell.angle_gamma   90.00
#
_symmetry.space_group_name_H-M   'P 1'
#
loop_
_entity.id
_entity.type
_entity.pdbx_description
1 polymer ?
#
loop_
_entity_poly.entity_id
_entity_poly.type
_entity_poly.pdbx_seq_one_letter_code
_entity_poly.pdbx_strand_id
1 'polypeptide(L)'
;MKSKTKISKQLKKKSNSVLAETILAGKKQEAWVQIVGMLSGPRRKRICLNLDEIDANSKEGENVLIPGKVLSQGKVNKKLKVIALDFSEKAKEKLLSEKCQVTYIIDEIKSNASAKGIKILK
;
A
#
# COMPACT_ATOMS: atom_id res chain seq x y z
N MET A 1 0.30 14.17 10.99
CA MET A 1 -0.52 12.93 10.99
C MET A 1 -2.01 13.28 11.06
N LYS A 2 -2.92 12.53 10.45
CA LYS A 2 -4.37 12.82 10.59
C LYS A 2 -4.89 12.23 11.91
N SER A 3 -5.84 12.93 12.56
CA SER A 3 -6.50 12.41 13.75
C SER A 3 -7.41 11.21 13.43
N LYS A 4 -7.52 10.27 14.38
CA LYS A 4 -8.38 9.07 14.28
C LYS A 4 -9.85 9.46 14.01
N THR A 5 -10.31 10.62 14.50
CA THR A 5 -11.63 11.20 14.26
C THR A 5 -11.82 11.72 12.84
N LYS A 6 -10.81 12.33 12.24
CA LYS A 6 -10.88 12.79 10.84
C LYS A 6 -10.93 11.61 9.87
N ILE A 7 -10.21 10.52 10.19
CA ILE A 7 -10.23 9.27 9.42
C ILE A 7 -11.63 8.65 9.44
N SER A 8 -12.29 8.56 10.60
CA SER A 8 -13.65 7.99 10.68
C SER A 8 -14.68 8.83 9.93
N LYS A 9 -14.59 10.17 9.99
CA LYS A 9 -15.47 11.06 9.21
C LYS A 9 -15.28 10.88 7.70
N GLN A 10 -14.04 10.62 7.26
CA GLN A 10 -13.72 10.37 5.85
C GLN A 10 -14.11 8.96 5.38
N LEU A 11 -14.04 7.96 6.27
CA LEU A 11 -14.47 6.59 6.00
C LEU A 11 -15.95 6.53 5.62
N LYS A 12 -16.81 7.29 6.31
CA LYS A 12 -18.26 7.38 6.00
C LYS A 12 -18.57 7.84 4.57
N LYS A 13 -17.61 8.48 3.88
CA LYS A 13 -17.76 8.97 2.50
C LYS A 13 -17.24 7.98 1.45
N LYS A 14 -16.76 6.80 1.84
CA LYS A 14 -16.18 5.81 0.94
C LYS A 14 -17.18 4.69 0.70
N SER A 15 -17.51 4.47 -0.56
CA SER A 15 -18.41 3.41 -1.03
C SER A 15 -17.69 2.08 -1.31
N ASN A 16 -16.36 2.09 -1.46
CA ASN A 16 -15.60 0.89 -1.76
C ASN A 16 -15.35 0.04 -0.50
N SER A 17 -15.85 -1.20 -0.51
CA SER A 17 -15.79 -2.14 0.62
C SER A 17 -14.35 -2.49 1.04
N VAL A 18 -13.49 -2.87 0.10
CA VAL A 18 -12.10 -3.28 0.36
C VAL A 18 -11.28 -2.16 1.01
N LEU A 19 -11.43 -0.94 0.48
CA LEU A 19 -10.78 0.22 1.06
C LEU A 19 -11.30 0.51 2.48
N ALA A 20 -12.62 0.41 2.68
CA ALA A 20 -13.23 0.68 3.98
C ALA A 20 -12.74 -0.32 5.05
N GLU A 21 -12.68 -1.60 4.69
CA GLU A 21 -12.17 -2.67 5.56
C GLU A 21 -10.69 -2.44 5.91
N THR A 22 -9.87 -2.11 4.92
CA THR A 22 -8.45 -1.81 5.12
C THR A 22 -8.24 -0.63 6.07
N ILE A 23 -9.04 0.43 5.92
CA ILE A 23 -9.00 1.62 6.79
C ILE A 23 -9.43 1.26 8.22
N LEU A 24 -10.45 0.43 8.37
CA LEU A 24 -10.95 0.00 9.68
C LEU A 24 -9.90 -0.83 10.43
N ALA A 25 -9.29 -1.80 9.73
CA ALA A 25 -8.26 -2.68 10.27
C ALA A 25 -7.04 -1.87 10.74
N GLY A 26 -6.50 -1.00 9.87
CA GLY A 26 -5.31 -0.21 10.22
C GLY A 26 -5.58 0.94 11.19
N LYS A 27 -6.84 1.37 11.40
CA LYS A 27 -7.17 2.37 12.44
C LYS A 27 -6.92 1.83 13.85
N LYS A 28 -7.04 0.51 14.05
CA LYS A 28 -6.84 -0.14 15.36
C LYS A 28 -5.37 -0.17 15.77
N GLN A 29 -4.44 -0.12 14.82
CA GLN A 29 -3.01 -0.26 15.04
C GLN A 29 -2.28 1.06 14.80
N GLU A 30 -1.50 1.55 15.77
CA GLU A 30 -0.92 2.89 15.70
C GLU A 30 0.10 3.07 14.56
N ALA A 31 0.89 2.04 14.28
CA ALA A 31 1.86 2.03 13.18
C ALA A 31 1.22 2.25 11.80
N TRP A 32 -0.04 1.83 11.64
CA TRP A 32 -0.78 1.89 10.39
C TRP A 32 -1.64 3.15 10.24
N VAL A 33 -1.80 3.95 11.31
CA VAL A 33 -2.61 5.17 11.29
C VAL A 33 -2.10 6.17 10.23
N GLN A 34 -0.79 6.24 10.01
CA GLN A 34 -0.20 7.10 8.99
C GLN A 34 -0.63 6.66 7.57
N ILE A 35 -0.51 5.36 7.26
CA ILE A 35 -0.85 4.75 5.97
C ILE A 35 -2.34 4.90 5.70
N VAL A 36 -3.18 4.54 6.68
CA VAL A 36 -4.64 4.70 6.62
C VAL A 36 -5.06 6.16 6.50
N GLY A 37 -4.31 7.07 7.13
CA GLY A 37 -4.47 8.52 6.99
C GLY A 37 -4.32 8.99 5.53
N MET A 38 -3.42 8.38 4.76
CA MET A 38 -3.26 8.68 3.33
C MET A 38 -4.42 8.08 2.52
N LEU A 39 -4.76 6.80 2.76
CA LEU A 39 -5.84 6.08 2.06
C LEU A 39 -7.23 6.69 2.24
N SER A 40 -7.51 7.22 3.45
CA SER A 40 -8.75 7.92 3.79
C SER A 40 -8.91 9.26 3.05
N GLY A 41 -7.84 9.79 2.44
CA GLY A 41 -7.89 11.01 1.65
C GLY A 41 -8.80 10.93 0.41
N PRO A 42 -9.08 12.08 -0.24
CA PRO A 42 -9.76 12.11 -1.54
C PRO A 42 -9.02 11.28 -2.58
N ARG A 43 -9.75 10.72 -3.57
CA ARG A 43 -9.16 9.84 -4.60
C ARG A 43 -8.04 10.53 -5.38
N ARG A 44 -8.19 11.83 -5.67
CA ARG A 44 -7.17 12.69 -6.32
C ARG A 44 -5.83 12.84 -5.59
N LYS A 45 -5.79 12.52 -4.28
CA LYS A 45 -4.56 12.61 -3.47
C LYS A 45 -3.96 11.22 -3.17
N ARG A 46 -4.51 10.17 -3.77
CA ARG A 46 -3.94 8.82 -3.63
C ARG A 46 -2.74 8.70 -4.54
N ILE A 47 -1.72 8.07 -4.00
CA ILE A 47 -0.49 7.81 -4.72
C ILE A 47 -0.76 6.66 -5.71
N CYS A 48 -0.24 6.82 -6.92
CA CYS A 48 -0.12 5.75 -7.90
C CYS A 48 1.35 5.70 -8.27
N LEU A 49 2.00 4.55 -8.07
CA LEU A 49 3.42 4.38 -8.41
C LEU A 49 3.59 3.39 -9.54
N ASN A 50 4.57 3.67 -10.38
CA ASN A 50 5.01 2.78 -11.44
C ASN A 50 6.08 1.81 -10.95
N LEU A 51 6.32 0.73 -11.69
CA LEU A 51 7.34 -0.26 -11.36
C LEU A 51 8.74 0.36 -11.34
N ASP A 52 9.05 1.26 -12.29
CA ASP A 52 10.35 1.95 -12.34
C ASP A 52 10.63 2.79 -11.09
N GLU A 53 9.60 3.48 -10.58
CA GLU A 53 9.71 4.30 -9.36
C GLU A 53 9.91 3.44 -8.12
N ILE A 54 9.32 2.25 -8.10
CA ILE A 54 9.51 1.27 -7.02
C ILE A 54 10.93 0.74 -7.09
N ASP A 55 11.42 0.33 -8.25
CA ASP A 55 12.77 -0.20 -8.41
C ASP A 55 13.83 0.85 -8.03
N ALA A 56 13.69 2.09 -8.49
CA ALA A 56 14.62 3.17 -8.18
C ALA A 56 14.71 3.48 -6.68
N ASN A 57 13.60 3.38 -5.95
CA ASN A 57 13.52 3.74 -4.53
C ASN A 57 13.64 2.55 -3.57
N SER A 58 13.86 1.34 -4.09
CA SER A 58 13.95 0.12 -3.28
C SER A 58 15.31 -0.55 -3.40
N LYS A 59 15.67 -1.29 -2.36
CA LYS A 59 16.82 -2.20 -2.37
C LYS A 59 16.34 -3.65 -2.42
N GLU A 60 17.22 -4.52 -2.88
CA GLU A 60 16.94 -5.95 -2.92
C GLU A 60 16.69 -6.49 -1.51
N GLY A 61 15.65 -7.30 -1.35
CA GLY A 61 15.21 -7.84 -0.05
C GLY A 61 14.41 -6.89 0.84
N GLU A 62 14.10 -5.67 0.39
CA GLU A 62 13.27 -4.73 1.18
C GLU A 62 11.75 -5.02 1.05
N ASN A 63 11.02 -4.69 2.12
CA ASN A 63 9.55 -4.68 2.12
C ASN A 63 9.07 -3.26 1.81
N VAL A 64 8.49 -3.08 0.63
CA VAL A 64 8.02 -1.78 0.13
C VAL A 64 6.52 -1.69 0.27
N LEU A 65 6.04 -0.63 0.92
CA LEU A 65 4.62 -0.36 1.08
C LEU A 65 4.17 0.90 0.38
N ILE A 66 3.10 0.76 -0.39
CA ILE A 66 2.56 1.79 -1.26
C ILE A 66 1.11 2.03 -0.84
N PRO A 67 0.78 3.20 -0.24
CA PRO A 67 -0.56 3.54 0.25
C PRO A 67 -1.49 3.95 -0.91
N GLY A 68 -1.59 3.10 -1.92
CA GLY A 68 -2.18 3.42 -3.21
C GLY A 68 -2.16 2.28 -4.22
N LYS A 69 -2.28 2.62 -5.50
CA LYS A 69 -2.31 1.64 -6.59
C LYS A 69 -0.94 1.51 -7.26
N VAL A 70 -0.55 0.29 -7.61
CA VAL A 70 0.66 0.03 -8.40
C VAL A 70 0.29 -0.18 -9.86
N LEU A 71 1.00 0.52 -10.74
CA LEU A 71 0.84 0.50 -12.18
C LEU A 71 1.98 -0.27 -12.83
N SER A 72 1.79 -0.70 -14.09
CA SER A 72 2.68 -1.64 -14.77
C SER A 72 3.79 -0.99 -15.60
N GLN A 73 3.89 0.34 -15.62
CA GLN A 73 4.91 1.02 -16.41
C GLN A 73 6.28 0.74 -15.80
N GLY A 74 7.21 0.25 -16.63
CA GLY A 74 8.55 -0.10 -16.18
C GLY A 74 8.86 -1.58 -15.99
N LYS A 75 9.98 -1.84 -15.30
CA LYS A 75 10.47 -3.17 -14.89
C LYS A 75 11.02 -3.14 -13.46
N VAL A 76 10.92 -4.24 -12.72
CA VAL A 76 11.53 -4.39 -11.39
C VAL A 76 12.61 -5.46 -11.45
N ASN A 77 13.87 -5.06 -11.45
CA ASN A 77 14.95 -6.04 -11.62
C ASN A 77 15.40 -6.68 -10.30
N LYS A 78 14.82 -6.24 -9.18
CA LYS A 78 15.20 -6.61 -7.81
C LYS A 78 14.16 -7.51 -7.20
N LYS A 79 14.60 -8.50 -6.42
CA LYS A 79 13.69 -9.31 -5.60
C LYS A 79 13.28 -8.51 -4.37
N LEU A 80 12.01 -8.18 -4.29
CA LEU A 80 11.45 -7.41 -3.17
C LEU A 80 10.02 -7.83 -2.87
N LYS A 81 9.53 -7.42 -1.70
CA LYS A 81 8.13 -7.63 -1.30
C LYS A 81 7.36 -6.33 -1.48
N VAL A 82 6.41 -6.30 -2.41
CA VAL A 82 5.53 -5.14 -2.63
C VAL A 82 4.21 -5.33 -1.89
N ILE A 83 3.86 -4.34 -1.08
CA ILE A 83 2.61 -4.25 -0.35
C ILE A 83 1.83 -3.04 -0.86
N ALA A 84 0.64 -3.24 -1.44
CA ALA A 84 -0.17 -2.12 -1.94
C ALA A 84 -1.66 -2.29 -1.64
N LEU A 85 -2.44 -1.22 -1.86
CA LEU A 85 -3.90 -1.29 -1.77
C LEU A 85 -4.46 -2.11 -2.94
N ASP A 86 -3.94 -1.85 -4.13
CA ASP A 86 -4.44 -2.42 -5.37
C ASP A 86 -3.30 -2.50 -6.40
N PHE A 87 -3.38 -3.47 -7.31
CA PHE A 87 -2.41 -3.66 -8.38
C PHE A 87 -3.13 -3.65 -9.73
N SER A 88 -2.50 -3.11 -10.77
CA SER A 88 -2.90 -3.40 -12.14
C SER A 88 -2.60 -4.86 -12.46
N GLU A 89 -3.46 -5.53 -13.23
CA GLU A 89 -3.26 -6.93 -13.66
C GLU A 89 -1.88 -7.13 -14.28
N LYS A 90 -1.51 -6.27 -15.23
CA LYS A 90 -0.19 -6.27 -15.87
C LYS A 90 0.96 -6.03 -14.89
N ALA A 91 0.73 -5.25 -13.83
CA ALA A 91 1.77 -5.00 -12.83
C ALA A 91 2.01 -6.24 -11.97
N LYS A 92 0.93 -6.93 -11.60
CA LYS A 92 0.99 -8.18 -10.84
C LYS A 92 1.71 -9.27 -11.64
N GLU A 93 1.42 -9.39 -12.93
CA GLU A 93 2.09 -10.36 -13.82
C GLU A 93 3.60 -10.13 -13.91
N LYS A 94 4.03 -8.88 -14.08
CA LYS A 94 5.45 -8.52 -14.12
C LYS A 94 6.15 -8.83 -12.80
N LEU A 95 5.55 -8.44 -11.68
CA LEU A 95 6.10 -8.71 -10.34
C LEU A 95 6.23 -10.23 -10.07
N LEU A 96 5.24 -11.03 -10.50
CA LEU A 96 5.30 -12.49 -10.37
C LEU A 96 6.39 -13.10 -11.26
N SER A 97 6.57 -12.57 -12.47
CA SER A 97 7.61 -13.00 -13.41
C SER A 97 9.03 -12.72 -12.87
N GLU A 98 9.19 -11.61 -12.16
CA GLU A 98 10.45 -11.20 -11.52
C GLU A 98 10.67 -11.87 -10.14
N LYS A 99 9.85 -12.87 -9.78
CA LYS A 99 9.88 -13.60 -8.49
C LYS A 99 9.74 -12.68 -7.27
N CYS A 100 9.07 -11.54 -7.43
CA CYS A 100 8.74 -10.65 -6.32
C CYS A 100 7.53 -11.17 -5.55
N GLN A 101 7.48 -10.87 -4.26
CA GLN A 101 6.31 -11.18 -3.43
C GLN A 101 5.32 -10.02 -3.53
N VAL A 102 4.08 -10.34 -3.92
CA VAL A 102 2.98 -9.37 -3.99
C VAL A 102 2.00 -9.63 -2.86
N THR A 103 1.77 -8.61 -2.04
CA THR A 103 0.88 -8.70 -0.88
C THR A 103 -0.04 -7.48 -0.82
N TYR A 104 -1.23 -7.63 -0.26
CA TYR A 104 -2.14 -6.50 -0.06
C TYR A 104 -1.96 -5.91 1.33
N ILE A 105 -2.23 -4.61 1.46
CA ILE A 105 -2.18 -3.92 2.76
C ILE A 105 -3.07 -4.61 3.79
N ILE A 106 -4.23 -5.14 3.39
CA ILE A 106 -5.15 -5.81 4.31
C ILE A 106 -4.56 -7.09 4.92
N ASP A 107 -3.81 -7.85 4.12
CA ASP A 107 -3.16 -9.08 4.56
C ASP A 107 -1.96 -8.77 5.45
N GLU A 108 -1.20 -7.73 5.09
CA GLU A 108 -0.05 -7.29 5.89
C GLU A 108 -0.49 -6.73 7.25
N ILE A 109 -1.62 -6.00 7.32
CA ILE A 109 -2.19 -5.52 8.60
C ILE A 109 -2.59 -6.69 9.51
N LYS A 110 -3.12 -7.78 8.92
CA LYS A 110 -3.52 -8.99 9.65
C LYS A 110 -2.30 -9.79 10.11
N SER A 111 -1.28 -9.92 9.26
CA SER A 111 -0.09 -10.73 9.53
C SER A 111 0.94 -9.99 10.41
N ASN A 112 1.15 -8.69 10.20
CA ASN A 112 2.16 -7.88 10.88
C ASN A 112 1.59 -6.57 11.44
N ALA A 113 0.97 -6.68 12.62
CA ALA A 113 0.37 -5.56 13.33
C ALA A 113 1.34 -4.42 13.70
N SER A 114 2.65 -4.71 13.74
CA SER A 114 3.69 -3.76 14.16
C SER A 114 4.34 -2.98 13.01
N ALA A 115 4.07 -3.33 11.74
CA ALA A 115 4.66 -2.69 10.56
C ALA A 115 6.20 -2.54 10.61
N LYS A 116 6.91 -3.43 11.30
CA LYS A 116 8.37 -3.35 11.44
C LYS A 116 9.07 -3.72 10.13
N GLY A 117 10.07 -2.94 9.74
CA GLY A 117 10.88 -3.19 8.54
C GLY A 117 10.21 -2.82 7.22
N ILE A 118 9.12 -2.05 7.25
CA ILE A 118 8.40 -1.62 6.05
C ILE A 118 8.86 -0.22 5.62
N LYS A 119 9.29 -0.10 4.36
CA LYS A 119 9.61 1.19 3.73
C LYS A 119 8.38 1.74 3.03
N ILE A 120 7.86 2.87 3.52
CA ILE A 120 6.68 3.50 2.94
C ILE A 120 7.12 4.42 1.80
N LEU A 121 6.72 4.11 0.57
CA LEU A 121 6.87 5.01 -0.58
C LEU A 121 5.63 5.90 -0.70
N LYS A 122 5.86 7.20 -0.85
CA LYS A 122 4.82 8.23 -0.89
C LYS A 122 5.15 9.32 -1.90
#